data_AF-A0AAV4I2U1-F1
#
_entry.id   AF-A0AAV4I2U1-F1
#
_cell.length_a   1.000
_cell.length_b   1.000
_cell.length_c   1.000
_cell.angle_alpha   90.00
_cell.angle_beta   90.00
_cell.angle_gamma   90.00
#
_symmetry.space_group_name_H-M   'P 1'
#
loop_
_entity.id
_entity.type
_entity.pdbx_description
1 polymer ?
#
loop_
_entity_poly.entity_id
_entity_poly.type
_entity_poly.pdbx_seq_one_letter_code
_entity_poly.pdbx_strand_id
1 'polypeptide(L)'
;MVTSSHFVTRRRIIARTVSSNIGILVVSFGITMLLFQIYNSRRSRPSCKQALSGIGEEKEQIIHSKAVQKKPVEEHDTPPTSCDIIEFFASIDASARTYYPDLICDELAPMMDIVCRMYFRQVGLEHLAKSSCALHRPDRVPKIVYFVIFGTYVFKFWHYIAFMAAKRNVSPTAIYVIGDQHPQGRWWQRVLNDVHGVRFVYRELPQSISGIDVRFRHHLSDIVRLQILYLNGGIYLDADMVVVRDLEPLLDYDITMGMVENGTGMGNAFIATKRGSPFVREWYTEYSHYSREQLYHNSLQIPRDMWFKNTSRLHVESERLYRPNWFEADLLFKGNTYPWQNNYAVHVWTNGNPVPRSPDEIQTVNTTIAQIFRQAMYGDPRLRKL
;
A
#
# COMPACT_ATOMS: atom_id res chain seq x y z
N MET A 1 40.80 43.72 61.51
CA MET A 1 41.44 42.85 62.51
C MET A 1 41.02 41.42 62.22
N VAL A 2 41.95 40.60 61.66
CA VAL A 2 42.59 39.46 62.36
C VAL A 2 41.58 38.32 62.59
N THR A 3 41.36 37.44 61.59
CA THR A 3 41.98 36.10 61.40
C THR A 3 41.71 35.09 62.52
N SER A 4 41.11 33.94 62.17
CA SER A 4 41.82 32.64 62.22
C SER A 4 40.97 31.48 61.66
N SER A 5 41.66 30.68 60.87
CA SER A 5 41.29 29.46 60.16
C SER A 5 41.11 28.22 61.04
N HIS A 6 40.34 27.23 60.58
CA HIS A 6 40.83 25.84 60.52
C HIS A 6 40.17 25.05 59.37
N PHE A 7 41.04 24.34 58.65
CA PHE A 7 40.81 23.40 57.56
C PHE A 7 39.97 22.19 57.96
N VAL A 8 39.03 21.75 57.11
CA VAL A 8 38.62 20.35 57.02
C VAL A 8 38.57 19.91 55.55
N THR A 9 39.21 18.77 55.34
CA THR A 9 39.63 18.18 54.07
C THR A 9 38.48 17.58 53.26
N ARG A 10 38.59 17.71 51.94
CA ARG A 10 37.79 17.05 50.89
C ARG A 10 37.43 15.59 51.18
N ARG A 11 36.16 15.23 50.96
CA ARG A 11 35.74 14.03 50.21
C ARG A 11 34.37 14.27 49.58
N ARG A 12 34.35 14.36 48.24
CA ARG A 12 33.15 14.36 47.41
C ARG A 12 32.51 12.97 47.48
N ILE A 13 31.24 12.88 47.88
CA ILE A 13 30.38 11.74 47.58
C ILE A 13 29.20 12.33 46.79
N ILE A 14 29.26 12.17 45.46
CA ILE A 14 28.15 12.43 44.55
C ILE A 14 27.39 11.12 44.48
N ALA A 15 26.18 11.08 45.05
CA ALA A 15 25.22 10.03 44.79
C ALA A 15 24.73 10.18 43.34
N ARG A 16 25.20 9.29 42.45
CA ARG A 16 24.58 9.05 41.15
C ARG A 16 23.67 7.85 41.28
N THR A 17 22.37 8.09 41.12
CA THR A 17 21.37 7.05 40.91
C THR A 17 21.66 6.34 39.60
N VAL A 18 22.07 5.08 39.67
CA VAL A 18 22.21 4.17 38.52
C VAL A 18 20.96 3.28 38.52
N SER A 19 20.16 3.35 37.45
CA SER A 19 19.22 2.29 37.12
C SER A 19 19.19 2.03 35.61
N SER A 20 19.63 0.82 35.27
CA SER A 20 19.22 -0.04 34.15
C SER A 20 19.39 0.46 32.72
N ASN A 21 20.54 0.10 32.12
CA ASN A 21 20.70 -0.17 30.69
C ASN A 21 21.32 -1.56 30.50
N ILE A 22 20.50 -2.62 30.61
CA ILE A 22 20.89 -4.01 30.29
C ILE A 22 19.91 -4.67 29.28
N GLY A 23 18.89 -3.96 28.80
CA GLY A 23 17.86 -4.54 27.91
C GLY A 23 18.12 -4.44 26.39
N ILE A 24 19.09 -3.64 25.92
CA ILE A 24 19.14 -3.25 24.50
C ILE A 24 20.35 -3.81 23.73
N LEU A 25 21.40 -4.29 24.41
CA LEU A 25 22.59 -4.81 23.73
C LEU A 25 22.49 -6.27 23.26
N VAL A 26 21.52 -7.06 23.74
CA VAL A 26 21.42 -8.49 23.41
C VAL A 26 20.67 -8.74 22.10
N VAL A 27 19.81 -7.82 21.65
CA VAL A 27 18.99 -8.00 20.43
C VAL A 27 19.79 -7.74 19.15
N SER A 28 20.82 -6.88 19.22
CA SER A 28 21.61 -6.51 18.03
C SER A 28 22.69 -7.53 17.64
N PHE A 29 23.11 -8.41 18.56
CA PHE A 29 24.07 -9.48 18.24
C PHE A 29 23.40 -10.75 17.68
N GLY A 30 22.12 -10.99 17.98
CA GLY A 30 21.40 -12.18 17.50
C GLY A 30 21.04 -12.15 16.01
N ILE A 31 20.79 -10.96 15.45
CA ILE A 31 20.35 -10.80 14.05
C ILE A 31 21.53 -10.95 13.07
N THR A 32 22.73 -10.54 13.47
CA THR A 32 23.93 -10.62 12.62
C THR A 32 24.48 -12.04 12.49
N MET A 33 24.31 -12.90 13.52
CA MET A 33 24.75 -14.30 13.46
C MET A 33 23.80 -15.20 12.64
N LEU A 34 22.50 -14.92 12.61
CA LEU A 34 21.54 -15.71 11.83
C LEU A 34 21.76 -15.55 10.31
N LEU A 35 22.16 -14.36 9.86
CA LEU A 35 22.43 -14.09 8.44
C LEU A 35 23.75 -14.74 7.96
N PHE A 36 24.75 -14.89 8.84
CA PHE A 36 26.02 -15.53 8.49
C PHE A 36 25.91 -17.06 8.40
N GLN A 37 25.03 -17.69 9.18
CA GLN A 37 24.79 -19.15 9.09
C GLN A 37 23.99 -19.54 7.83
N ILE A 38 23.07 -18.69 7.36
CA ILE A 38 22.32 -18.92 6.12
C ILE A 38 23.19 -18.70 4.87
N TYR A 39 24.19 -17.81 4.94
CA TYR A 39 25.13 -17.58 3.84
C TYR A 39 26.09 -18.77 3.64
N ASN A 40 26.54 -19.42 4.71
CA ASN A 40 27.46 -20.56 4.63
C ASN A 40 26.80 -21.91 4.30
N SER A 41 25.47 -22.07 4.47
CA SER A 41 24.78 -23.33 4.14
C SER A 41 24.43 -23.51 2.65
N ARG A 42 24.68 -22.49 1.79
CA ARG A 42 24.41 -22.55 0.34
C ARG A 42 25.59 -23.02 -0.52
N ARG A 43 26.75 -23.33 0.09
CA ARG A 43 27.91 -23.93 -0.60
C ARG A 43 28.10 -25.40 -0.20
N SER A 44 27.11 -26.25 -0.49
CA SER A 44 27.33 -27.69 -0.59
C SER A 44 26.05 -28.42 -1.04
N ARG A 45 25.95 -28.72 -2.33
CA ARG A 45 25.24 -29.91 -2.80
C ARG A 45 26.03 -30.57 -3.94
N PRO A 46 26.30 -31.88 -3.86
CA PRO A 46 26.88 -32.64 -4.95
C PRO A 46 25.82 -33.04 -5.98
N SER A 47 26.29 -33.19 -7.21
CA SER A 47 25.62 -33.77 -8.38
C SER A 47 25.12 -35.19 -8.11
N CYS A 48 23.92 -35.53 -8.61
CA CYS A 48 23.54 -36.93 -8.81
C CYS A 48 22.85 -37.11 -10.17
N LYS A 49 23.56 -37.82 -11.06
CA LYS A 49 23.09 -38.42 -12.31
C LYS A 49 22.55 -39.82 -12.01
N GLN A 50 21.52 -40.19 -12.79
CA GLN A 50 21.17 -41.55 -13.24
C GLN A 50 20.93 -42.65 -12.20
N ALA A 51 19.72 -43.22 -12.23
CA ALA A 51 19.47 -44.64 -12.54
C ALA A 51 17.95 -44.91 -12.53
N LEU A 52 17.42 -45.50 -13.59
CA LEU A 52 16.87 -46.87 -13.55
C LEU A 52 16.24 -47.23 -14.91
N SER A 53 16.74 -48.33 -15.44
CA SER A 53 16.36 -49.02 -16.66
C SER A 53 15.67 -50.34 -16.31
N GLY A 54 14.64 -50.70 -17.08
CA GLY A 54 14.18 -52.09 -17.29
C GLY A 54 13.13 -52.60 -16.30
N ILE A 55 12.16 -53.47 -16.62
CA ILE A 55 11.77 -54.29 -17.79
C ILE A 55 10.27 -54.65 -17.58
N GLY A 56 9.49 -54.88 -18.64
CA GLY A 56 8.26 -55.69 -18.52
C GLY A 56 7.24 -55.46 -19.64
N GLU A 57 7.33 -56.27 -20.70
CA GLU A 57 6.33 -56.39 -21.77
C GLU A 57 5.03 -57.06 -21.26
N GLU A 58 3.88 -56.58 -21.72
CA GLU A 58 2.71 -57.43 -21.95
C GLU A 58 1.86 -56.86 -23.11
N LYS A 59 1.43 -57.77 -24.00
CA LYS A 59 0.79 -57.52 -25.29
C LYS A 59 -0.74 -57.40 -25.20
N GLU A 60 -1.27 -56.72 -26.21
CA GLU A 60 -2.60 -56.87 -26.84
C GLU A 60 -3.87 -56.46 -26.06
N GLN A 61 -4.52 -55.39 -26.53
CA GLN A 61 -5.81 -55.55 -27.23
C GLN A 61 -6.20 -54.28 -27.99
N ILE A 62 -6.43 -54.45 -29.28
CA ILE A 62 -6.99 -53.46 -30.21
C ILE A 62 -8.50 -53.43 -29.99
N ILE A 63 -9.04 -52.28 -29.57
CA ILE A 63 -10.47 -51.97 -29.69
C ILE A 63 -10.61 -50.59 -30.33
N HIS A 64 -11.15 -50.60 -31.55
CA HIS A 64 -11.64 -49.41 -32.25
C HIS A 64 -12.69 -48.68 -31.39
N SER A 65 -12.41 -47.45 -30.98
CA SER A 65 -13.45 -46.50 -30.56
C SER A 65 -13.42 -45.26 -31.44
N LYS A 66 -14.62 -44.90 -31.90
CA LYS A 66 -14.91 -43.89 -32.92
C LYS A 66 -14.42 -42.51 -32.47
N ALA A 67 -13.73 -41.82 -33.36
CA ALA A 67 -13.45 -40.39 -33.25
C ALA A 67 -14.79 -39.62 -33.21
N VAL A 68 -15.13 -39.09 -32.04
CA VAL A 68 -16.19 -38.09 -31.89
C VAL A 68 -15.57 -36.74 -32.22
N GLN A 69 -15.91 -36.19 -33.37
CA GLN A 69 -15.64 -34.79 -33.70
C GLN A 69 -16.39 -33.90 -32.70
N LYS A 70 -15.66 -33.29 -31.76
CA LYS A 70 -16.16 -32.18 -30.95
C LYS A 70 -16.27 -30.95 -31.87
N LYS A 71 -17.50 -30.52 -32.15
CA LYS A 71 -17.77 -29.18 -32.71
C LYS A 71 -17.27 -28.11 -31.73
N PRO A 72 -16.76 -26.96 -32.20
CA PRO A 72 -16.42 -25.84 -31.33
C PRO A 72 -17.70 -25.34 -30.66
N VAL A 73 -17.67 -25.18 -29.34
CA VAL A 73 -18.71 -24.45 -28.61
C VAL A 73 -18.39 -22.97 -28.82
N GLU A 74 -19.25 -22.26 -29.56
CA GLU A 74 -19.26 -20.80 -29.56
C GLU A 74 -19.59 -20.34 -28.14
N GLU A 75 -18.61 -19.71 -27.50
CA GLU A 75 -18.73 -19.07 -26.20
C GLU A 75 -19.53 -17.78 -26.40
N HIS A 76 -20.86 -17.88 -26.23
CA HIS A 76 -21.71 -16.70 -26.15
C HIS A 76 -21.42 -15.98 -24.83
N ASP A 77 -20.69 -14.86 -24.93
CA ASP A 77 -20.47 -13.86 -23.88
C ASP A 77 -21.81 -13.23 -23.44
N THR A 78 -22.58 -13.93 -22.63
CA THR A 78 -23.65 -13.31 -21.84
C THR A 78 -23.03 -12.64 -20.63
N PRO A 79 -23.27 -11.33 -20.39
CA PRO A 79 -22.79 -10.65 -19.19
C PRO A 79 -23.30 -11.38 -17.94
N PRO A 80 -22.46 -11.60 -16.92
CA PRO A 80 -22.88 -12.28 -15.70
C PRO A 80 -24.07 -11.55 -15.05
N THR A 81 -25.13 -12.31 -14.75
CA THR A 81 -26.40 -11.81 -14.23
C THR A 81 -26.44 -11.67 -12.70
N SER A 82 -25.45 -12.20 -11.97
CA SER A 82 -25.28 -11.99 -10.53
C SER A 82 -23.83 -11.64 -10.18
N CYS A 83 -23.69 -10.91 -9.07
CA CYS A 83 -22.47 -10.28 -8.63
C CYS A 83 -22.06 -10.84 -7.26
N ASP A 84 -21.84 -12.15 -7.19
CA ASP A 84 -21.58 -12.86 -5.93
C ASP A 84 -20.33 -12.30 -5.19
N ILE A 85 -19.37 -11.76 -5.95
CA ILE A 85 -18.20 -11.02 -5.43
C ILE A 85 -18.60 -9.72 -4.71
N ILE A 86 -19.64 -9.00 -5.16
CA ILE A 86 -20.10 -7.75 -4.53
C ILE A 86 -20.87 -8.04 -3.24
N GLU A 87 -21.62 -9.14 -3.18
CA GLU A 87 -22.39 -9.49 -1.98
C GLU A 87 -21.50 -9.77 -0.78
N PHE A 88 -20.33 -10.40 -0.99
CA PHE A 88 -19.32 -10.61 0.05
C PHE A 88 -18.76 -9.28 0.62
N PHE A 89 -18.72 -8.19 -0.17
CA PHE A 89 -18.16 -6.90 0.26
C PHE A 89 -19.16 -5.94 0.90
N ALA A 90 -20.46 -6.24 0.86
CA ALA A 90 -21.51 -5.26 1.10
C ALA A 90 -22.31 -5.49 2.41
N SER A 91 -21.69 -6.01 3.47
CA SER A 91 -22.34 -6.13 4.78
C SER A 91 -22.74 -4.75 5.35
N ILE A 92 -23.98 -4.65 5.84
CA ILE A 92 -24.66 -3.40 6.28
C ILE A 92 -24.31 -3.06 7.74
N ASP A 93 -24.07 -1.78 8.04
CA ASP A 93 -23.82 -1.26 9.40
C ASP A 93 -24.82 -0.15 9.81
N ALA A 94 -25.12 -0.07 11.12
CA ALA A 94 -26.13 0.82 11.70
C ALA A 94 -25.76 2.32 11.72
N SER A 95 -24.48 2.68 11.62
CA SER A 95 -23.99 4.08 11.67
C SER A 95 -24.15 4.85 10.35
N ALA A 96 -24.51 4.16 9.26
CA ALA A 96 -24.69 4.75 7.94
C ALA A 96 -25.89 5.69 7.83
N ARG A 97 -26.86 5.63 8.77
CA ARG A 97 -28.08 6.45 8.78
C ARG A 97 -27.85 7.97 8.93
N THR A 98 -26.59 8.41 9.01
CA THR A 98 -26.20 9.79 9.35
C THR A 98 -25.66 10.62 8.18
N TYR A 99 -25.58 10.09 6.95
CA TYR A 99 -24.97 10.77 5.79
C TYR A 99 -25.99 11.16 4.70
N TYR A 100 -25.72 12.28 4.01
CA TYR A 100 -26.53 12.75 2.85
C TYR A 100 -26.07 12.06 1.55
N PRO A 101 -26.99 11.44 0.77
CA PRO A 101 -26.66 10.68 -0.44
C PRO A 101 -25.86 11.41 -1.52
N ASP A 102 -26.11 12.70 -1.70
CA ASP A 102 -25.56 13.49 -2.82
C ASP A 102 -24.06 13.79 -2.69
N LEU A 103 -23.45 13.52 -1.53
CA LEU A 103 -22.02 13.73 -1.26
C LEU A 103 -21.14 12.54 -1.69
N ILE A 104 -21.73 11.36 -1.87
CA ILE A 104 -20.99 10.11 -2.13
C ILE A 104 -21.27 9.57 -3.53
N CYS A 105 -22.49 9.76 -4.04
CA CYS A 105 -22.90 9.32 -5.37
C CYS A 105 -23.31 10.50 -6.24
N ASP A 106 -22.31 11.09 -6.90
CA ASP A 106 -22.51 12.13 -7.91
C ASP A 106 -22.37 11.57 -9.34
N GLU A 107 -22.53 12.42 -10.36
CA GLU A 107 -22.40 12.02 -11.77
C GLU A 107 -21.03 11.45 -12.12
N LEU A 108 -20.00 11.73 -11.30
CA LEU A 108 -18.63 11.20 -11.45
C LEU A 108 -18.47 9.79 -10.86
N ALA A 109 -19.38 9.37 -9.98
CA ALA A 109 -19.53 8.02 -9.45
C ALA A 109 -20.94 7.51 -9.78
N PRO A 110 -21.24 7.17 -11.05
CA PRO A 110 -22.57 6.69 -11.44
C PRO A 110 -22.97 5.50 -10.56
N MET A 111 -24.28 5.28 -10.42
CA MET A 111 -24.98 4.27 -9.56
C MET A 111 -24.58 2.78 -9.77
N MET A 112 -23.45 2.55 -10.43
CA MET A 112 -22.80 1.31 -10.84
C MET A 112 -21.45 1.06 -10.12
N ASP A 113 -20.85 2.06 -9.45
CA ASP A 113 -19.56 1.91 -8.74
C ASP A 113 -19.74 1.22 -7.37
N ILE A 114 -18.82 0.33 -6.97
CA ILE A 114 -18.88 -0.38 -5.68
C ILE A 114 -18.84 0.59 -4.51
N VAL A 115 -18.17 1.74 -4.61
CA VAL A 115 -18.15 2.76 -3.55
C VAL A 115 -19.57 3.28 -3.30
N CYS A 116 -20.31 3.51 -4.37
CA CYS A 116 -21.71 3.90 -4.32
C CYS A 116 -22.64 2.76 -3.88
N ARG A 117 -22.38 1.53 -4.32
CA ARG A 117 -23.13 0.34 -3.86
C ARG A 117 -22.90 0.05 -2.38
N MET A 118 -21.66 0.14 -1.89
CA MET A 118 -21.31 0.02 -0.48
C MET A 118 -22.05 1.08 0.32
N TYR A 119 -22.06 2.33 -0.14
CA TYR A 119 -22.82 3.39 0.48
C TYR A 119 -24.34 3.17 0.45
N PHE A 120 -24.94 2.90 -0.73
CA PHE A 120 -26.39 2.70 -0.86
C PHE A 120 -26.89 1.52 -0.03
N ARG A 121 -26.14 0.42 0.01
CA ARG A 121 -26.50 -0.73 0.85
C ARG A 121 -26.34 -0.41 2.33
N GLN A 122 -25.32 0.36 2.71
CA GLN A 122 -25.15 0.87 4.08
C GLN A 122 -26.33 1.75 4.53
N VAL A 123 -26.85 2.64 3.68
CA VAL A 123 -27.97 3.53 4.02
C VAL A 123 -29.37 2.93 3.77
N GLY A 124 -29.47 1.65 3.41
CA GLY A 124 -30.75 1.00 3.11
C GLY A 124 -31.42 1.45 1.81
N LEU A 125 -30.67 2.05 0.90
CA LEU A 125 -31.12 2.49 -0.44
C LEU A 125 -30.65 1.55 -1.55
N GLU A 126 -30.52 0.25 -1.25
CA GLU A 126 -30.04 -0.77 -2.20
C GLU A 126 -30.88 -0.84 -3.49
N HIS A 127 -32.16 -0.48 -3.42
CA HIS A 127 -33.06 -0.40 -4.57
C HIS A 127 -32.66 0.66 -5.61
N LEU A 128 -31.83 1.64 -5.23
CA LEU A 128 -31.27 2.65 -6.13
C LEU A 128 -29.99 2.16 -6.84
N ALA A 129 -29.32 1.13 -6.31
CA ALA A 129 -28.21 0.50 -7.00
C ALA A 129 -28.76 -0.32 -8.18
N LYS A 130 -28.45 0.08 -9.42
CA LYS A 130 -28.88 -0.67 -10.61
C LYS A 130 -28.36 -2.12 -10.55
N SER A 131 -29.19 -3.08 -10.96
CA SER A 131 -28.88 -4.53 -10.97
C SER A 131 -27.79 -4.95 -11.96
N SER A 132 -27.41 -4.06 -12.89
CA SER A 132 -26.36 -4.30 -13.87
C SER A 132 -24.97 -4.13 -13.26
N CYS A 133 -24.19 -5.22 -13.22
CA CYS A 133 -22.76 -5.21 -12.94
C CYS A 133 -21.95 -5.14 -14.24
N ALA A 134 -22.18 -4.14 -15.08
CA ALA A 134 -21.25 -3.88 -16.17
C ALA A 134 -19.94 -3.35 -15.57
N LEU A 135 -19.03 -4.25 -15.21
CA LEU A 135 -17.61 -3.95 -15.00
C LEU A 135 -17.03 -3.55 -16.36
N HIS A 136 -17.40 -2.37 -16.84
CA HIS A 136 -16.78 -1.81 -18.02
C HIS A 136 -15.32 -1.56 -17.66
N ARG A 137 -14.43 -2.35 -18.27
CA ARG A 137 -13.00 -2.23 -18.10
C ARG A 137 -12.52 -1.08 -18.99
N PRO A 138 -12.15 0.07 -18.40
CA PRO A 138 -11.71 1.21 -19.18
C PRO A 138 -10.38 0.90 -19.86
N ASP A 139 -10.11 1.58 -20.98
CA ASP A 139 -8.85 1.43 -21.71
C ASP A 139 -7.64 1.93 -20.93
N ARG A 140 -7.85 2.76 -19.90
CA ARG A 140 -6.82 3.42 -19.09
C ARG A 140 -7.14 3.34 -17.60
N VAL A 141 -6.12 3.49 -16.76
CA VAL A 141 -6.26 3.63 -15.30
C VAL A 141 -7.08 4.88 -14.99
N PRO A 142 -8.20 4.78 -14.26
CA PRO A 142 -8.96 5.95 -13.82
C PRO A 142 -8.12 6.90 -12.96
N LYS A 143 -8.25 8.21 -13.16
CA LYS A 143 -7.65 9.22 -12.28
C LYS A 143 -8.47 9.41 -11.01
N ILE A 144 -8.57 8.35 -10.21
CA ILE A 144 -9.18 8.34 -8.88
C ILE A 144 -8.13 7.88 -7.89
N VAL A 145 -7.98 8.60 -6.78
CA VAL A 145 -6.97 8.28 -5.76
C VAL A 145 -7.66 7.69 -4.53
N TYR A 146 -7.09 6.63 -3.99
CA TYR A 146 -7.59 5.93 -2.81
C TYR A 146 -6.55 5.89 -1.70
N PHE A 147 -6.98 6.20 -0.48
CA PHE A 147 -6.26 5.96 0.77
C PHE A 147 -7.10 5.02 1.63
N VAL A 148 -6.49 4.03 2.28
CA VAL A 148 -7.17 3.12 3.22
C VAL A 148 -6.63 3.39 4.62
N ILE A 149 -7.50 3.82 5.54
CA ILE A 149 -7.13 4.29 6.88
C ILE A 149 -8.13 3.75 7.89
N PHE A 150 -7.67 2.91 8.82
CA PHE A 150 -8.52 2.31 9.86
C PHE A 150 -8.15 2.78 11.27
N GLY A 151 -9.14 2.76 12.15
CA GLY A 151 -9.06 3.11 13.56
C GLY A 151 -8.89 4.61 13.80
N THR A 152 -8.59 4.94 15.06
CA THR A 152 -8.29 6.33 15.44
C THR A 152 -6.99 6.79 14.80
N TYR A 153 -7.09 7.57 13.73
CA TYR A 153 -5.96 7.99 12.93
C TYR A 153 -5.79 9.52 12.94
N VAL A 154 -4.77 10.03 13.61
CA VAL A 154 -4.51 11.47 13.71
C VAL A 154 -3.59 11.92 12.57
N PHE A 155 -4.12 12.73 11.65
CA PHE A 155 -3.36 13.25 10.52
C PHE A 155 -2.19 14.12 10.98
N LYS A 156 -1.02 13.81 10.43
CA LYS A 156 0.22 14.56 10.60
C LYS A 156 0.46 15.42 9.36
N PHE A 157 1.44 16.30 9.44
CA PHE A 157 1.70 17.24 8.34
C PHE A 157 2.07 16.53 7.04
N TRP A 158 2.87 15.46 7.11
CA TRP A 158 3.23 14.68 5.93
C TRP A 158 2.03 13.96 5.28
N HIS A 159 0.99 13.59 6.05
CA HIS A 159 -0.26 13.07 5.46
C HIS A 159 -0.97 14.17 4.66
N TYR A 160 -1.05 15.39 5.20
CA TYR A 160 -1.59 16.53 4.44
C TYR A 160 -0.78 16.78 3.16
N ILE A 161 0.55 16.68 3.23
CA ILE A 161 1.42 16.80 2.06
C ILE A 161 1.12 15.72 1.01
N ALA A 162 0.92 14.45 1.39
CA ALA A 162 0.57 13.38 0.46
C ALA A 162 -0.71 13.71 -0.33
N PHE A 163 -1.74 14.25 0.32
CA PHE A 163 -3.00 14.65 -0.33
C PHE A 163 -2.82 15.86 -1.26
N MET A 164 -2.07 16.88 -0.83
CA MET A 164 -1.74 18.03 -1.66
C MET A 164 -0.94 17.65 -2.91
N ALA A 165 0.00 16.72 -2.74
CA ALA A 165 0.82 16.19 -3.82
C ALA A 165 0.00 15.38 -4.82
N ALA A 166 -0.90 14.51 -4.33
CA ALA A 166 -1.85 13.78 -5.17
C ALA A 166 -2.74 14.74 -5.97
N LYS A 167 -3.33 15.75 -5.32
CA LYS A 167 -4.12 16.80 -5.99
C LYS A 167 -3.34 17.47 -7.12
N ARG A 168 -2.12 17.91 -6.84
CA ARG A 168 -1.30 18.67 -7.80
C ARG A 168 -0.83 17.81 -8.98
N ASN A 169 -0.31 16.62 -8.70
CA ASN A 169 0.43 15.84 -9.70
C ASN A 169 -0.42 14.78 -10.39
N VAL A 170 -1.50 14.31 -9.76
CA VAL A 170 -2.44 13.37 -10.42
C VAL A 170 -3.58 14.14 -11.10
N SER A 171 -3.96 15.30 -10.55
CA SER A 171 -5.21 16.01 -10.90
C SER A 171 -6.42 15.05 -10.91
N PRO A 172 -6.67 14.36 -9.78
CA PRO A 172 -7.68 13.31 -9.74
C PRO A 172 -9.09 13.90 -9.80
N THR A 173 -10.01 13.12 -10.37
CA THR A 173 -11.44 13.44 -10.38
C THR A 173 -12.07 13.34 -8.98
N ALA A 174 -11.57 12.41 -8.17
CA ALA A 174 -11.94 12.25 -6.77
C ALA A 174 -10.79 11.67 -5.95
N ILE A 175 -10.78 11.97 -4.65
CA ILE A 175 -9.88 11.37 -3.67
C ILE A 175 -10.74 10.72 -2.59
N TYR A 176 -10.63 9.41 -2.44
CA TYR A 176 -11.38 8.66 -1.44
C TYR A 176 -10.48 8.25 -0.27
N VAL A 177 -10.98 8.48 0.94
CA VAL A 177 -10.42 7.95 2.18
C VAL A 177 -11.38 6.90 2.71
N ILE A 178 -10.94 5.66 2.70
CA ILE A 178 -11.77 4.50 3.01
C ILE A 178 -11.37 3.95 4.38
N GLY A 179 -12.32 3.86 5.30
CA GLY A 179 -12.02 3.54 6.69
C GLY A 179 -13.26 3.37 7.56
N ASP A 180 -13.07 2.89 8.79
CA ASP A 180 -14.14 2.71 9.78
C ASP A 180 -14.40 3.99 10.59
N GLN A 181 -13.50 4.96 10.53
CA GLN A 181 -13.65 6.26 11.21
C GLN A 181 -13.00 7.37 10.38
N HIS A 182 -13.56 8.58 10.48
CA HIS A 182 -12.88 9.75 9.94
C HIS A 182 -11.52 9.94 10.63
N PRO A 183 -10.47 10.27 9.87
CA PRO A 183 -9.24 10.76 10.46
C PRO A 183 -9.46 12.01 11.31
N GLN A 184 -8.51 12.31 12.19
CA GLN A 184 -8.64 13.37 13.19
C GLN A 184 -7.47 14.36 13.14
N GLY A 185 -7.65 15.49 13.82
CA GLY A 185 -6.63 16.51 14.03
C GLY A 185 -6.48 17.50 12.88
N ARG A 186 -5.93 18.68 13.18
CA ARG A 186 -5.96 19.89 12.33
C ARG A 186 -5.62 19.68 10.85
N TRP A 187 -4.74 18.73 10.55
CA TRP A 187 -4.30 18.45 9.19
C TRP A 187 -5.38 17.74 8.38
N TRP A 188 -6.22 16.92 9.01
CA TRP A 188 -7.39 16.35 8.36
C TRP A 188 -8.44 17.42 8.01
N GLN A 189 -8.78 18.31 8.96
CA GLN A 189 -9.68 19.44 8.65
C GLN A 189 -9.12 20.30 7.52
N ARG A 190 -7.81 20.50 7.49
CA ARG A 190 -7.16 21.25 6.43
C ARG A 190 -7.17 20.53 5.08
N VAL A 191 -7.01 19.21 5.03
CA VAL A 191 -7.22 18.42 3.79
C VAL A 191 -8.63 18.66 3.25
N LEU A 192 -9.66 18.54 4.10
CA LEU A 192 -11.05 18.72 3.69
C LEU A 192 -11.33 20.13 3.13
N ASN A 193 -10.66 21.15 3.65
CA ASN A 193 -10.80 22.53 3.18
C ASN A 193 -9.99 22.82 1.91
N ASP A 194 -8.73 22.36 1.85
CA ASP A 194 -7.78 22.77 0.81
C ASP A 194 -7.86 21.87 -0.45
N VAL A 195 -8.37 20.64 -0.32
CA VAL A 195 -8.39 19.62 -1.36
C VAL A 195 -9.84 19.30 -1.74
N HIS A 196 -10.36 20.01 -2.74
CA HIS A 196 -11.67 19.72 -3.34
C HIS A 196 -11.74 18.27 -3.83
N GLY A 197 -12.89 17.62 -3.61
CA GLY A 197 -13.15 16.25 -4.05
C GLY A 197 -12.65 15.15 -3.11
N VAL A 198 -12.13 15.51 -1.93
CA VAL A 198 -11.86 14.52 -0.87
C VAL A 198 -13.17 14.04 -0.26
N ARG A 199 -13.38 12.73 -0.27
CA ARG A 199 -14.57 12.05 0.25
C ARG A 199 -14.14 10.97 1.23
N PHE A 200 -14.81 10.91 2.37
CA PHE A 200 -14.68 9.78 3.28
C PHE A 200 -15.75 8.74 2.95
N VAL A 201 -15.37 7.47 2.90
CA VAL A 201 -16.28 6.35 2.67
C VAL A 201 -16.11 5.37 3.81
N TYR A 202 -17.21 5.12 4.51
CA TYR A 202 -17.21 4.16 5.60
C TYR A 202 -16.98 2.74 5.07
N ARG A 203 -16.02 2.04 5.68
CA ARG A 203 -15.74 0.62 5.52
C ARG A 203 -15.42 0.07 6.88
N GLU A 204 -16.21 -0.89 7.35
CA GLU A 204 -15.89 -1.60 8.59
C GLU A 204 -14.51 -2.28 8.48
N LEU A 205 -13.72 -2.19 9.54
CA LEU A 205 -12.46 -2.91 9.69
C LEU A 205 -12.73 -4.42 9.60
N PRO A 206 -12.14 -5.15 8.63
CA PRO A 206 -12.33 -6.59 8.56
C PRO A 206 -11.78 -7.27 9.83
N GLN A 207 -12.52 -8.25 10.37
CA GLN A 207 -12.15 -8.93 11.61
C GLN A 207 -11.11 -10.04 11.39
N SER A 208 -11.13 -10.67 10.20
CA SER A 208 -10.25 -11.78 9.83
C SER A 208 -9.96 -11.77 8.32
N ILE A 209 -8.96 -12.55 7.90
CA ILE A 209 -8.66 -12.81 6.49
C ILE A 209 -8.84 -14.30 6.26
N SER A 210 -9.77 -14.68 5.37
CA SER A 210 -10.06 -16.08 5.05
C SER A 210 -10.38 -16.94 6.28
N GLY A 211 -11.10 -16.35 7.24
CA GLY A 211 -11.44 -17.00 8.52
C GLY A 211 -10.30 -17.05 9.54
N ILE A 212 -9.13 -16.48 9.23
CA ILE A 212 -7.94 -16.49 10.09
C ILE A 212 -7.79 -15.14 10.78
N ASP A 213 -7.64 -15.18 12.11
CA ASP A 213 -7.35 -13.98 12.92
C ASP A 213 -6.05 -13.30 12.48
N VAL A 214 -6.10 -11.99 12.32
CA VAL A 214 -4.97 -11.22 11.82
C VAL A 214 -4.05 -10.80 12.96
N ARG A 215 -2.78 -11.21 12.87
CA ARG A 215 -1.71 -10.75 13.78
C ARG A 215 -1.26 -9.33 13.47
N PHE A 216 -1.17 -8.98 12.19
CA PHE A 216 -0.64 -7.71 11.73
C PHE A 216 -1.74 -6.87 11.10
N ARG A 217 -2.23 -5.85 11.81
CA ARG A 217 -3.42 -5.07 11.40
C ARG A 217 -3.32 -4.45 9.99
N HIS A 218 -2.12 -4.13 9.50
CA HIS A 218 -1.97 -3.56 8.15
C HIS A 218 -2.36 -4.56 7.05
N HIS A 219 -2.32 -5.87 7.28
CA HIS A 219 -2.84 -6.87 6.32
C HIS A 219 -4.33 -6.66 6.00
N LEU A 220 -5.10 -6.11 6.95
CA LEU A 220 -6.53 -5.78 6.74
C LEU A 220 -6.70 -4.66 5.72
N SER A 221 -5.77 -3.70 5.69
CA SER A 221 -5.75 -2.65 4.66
C SER A 221 -5.26 -3.17 3.29
N ASP A 222 -4.44 -4.21 3.27
CA ASP A 222 -4.00 -4.86 2.02
C ASP A 222 -5.19 -5.49 1.29
N ILE A 223 -6.05 -6.23 1.99
CA ILE A 223 -7.23 -6.83 1.34
C ILE A 223 -8.20 -5.76 0.84
N VAL A 224 -8.43 -4.70 1.63
CA VAL A 224 -9.39 -3.66 1.27
C VAL A 224 -8.93 -2.86 0.06
N ARG A 225 -7.65 -2.47 -0.01
CA ARG A 225 -7.14 -1.75 -1.19
C ARG A 225 -7.22 -2.60 -2.47
N LEU A 226 -6.95 -3.91 -2.40
CA LEU A 226 -7.06 -4.78 -3.57
C LEU A 226 -8.51 -4.92 -4.04
N GLN A 227 -9.47 -4.99 -3.11
CA GLN A 227 -10.90 -5.01 -3.43
C GLN A 227 -11.32 -3.74 -4.18
N ILE A 228 -10.95 -2.58 -3.64
CA ILE A 228 -11.24 -1.27 -4.23
C ILE A 228 -10.65 -1.17 -5.63
N LEU A 229 -9.36 -1.49 -5.77
CA LEU A 229 -8.63 -1.38 -7.04
C LEU A 229 -9.14 -2.38 -8.08
N TYR A 230 -9.50 -3.60 -7.70
CA TYR A 230 -10.09 -4.56 -8.64
C TYR A 230 -11.42 -4.06 -9.18
N LEU A 231 -12.27 -3.52 -8.31
CA LEU A 231 -13.64 -3.11 -8.67
C LEU A 231 -13.70 -1.75 -9.37
N ASN A 232 -12.76 -0.85 -9.07
CA ASN A 232 -12.80 0.53 -9.57
C ASN A 232 -11.64 0.89 -10.48
N GLY A 233 -10.55 0.13 -10.44
CA GLY A 233 -9.26 0.61 -10.90
C GLY A 233 -8.78 1.78 -10.04
N GLY A 234 -7.92 2.60 -10.60
CA GLY A 234 -7.45 3.83 -10.00
C GLY A 234 -6.06 3.70 -9.40
N ILE A 235 -5.74 4.63 -8.50
CA ILE A 235 -4.41 4.79 -7.91
C ILE A 235 -4.55 4.71 -6.39
N TYR A 236 -3.98 3.68 -5.79
CA TYR A 236 -3.83 3.57 -4.34
C TYR A 236 -2.52 4.18 -3.89
N LEU A 237 -2.57 4.90 -2.77
CA LEU A 237 -1.42 5.46 -2.06
C LEU A 237 -1.52 5.15 -0.56
N ASP A 238 -0.43 4.71 0.05
CA ASP A 238 -0.27 4.83 1.51
C ASP A 238 -0.27 6.31 1.91
N ALA A 239 -0.69 6.60 3.14
CA ALA A 239 -0.84 7.98 3.62
C ALA A 239 0.49 8.75 3.73
N ASP A 240 1.62 8.06 3.61
CA ASP A 240 2.97 8.62 3.56
C ASP A 240 3.69 8.40 2.21
N MET A 241 2.94 8.11 1.14
CA MET A 241 3.41 8.23 -0.25
C MET A 241 3.12 9.62 -0.83
N VAL A 242 4.16 10.30 -1.28
CA VAL A 242 4.07 11.62 -1.90
C VAL A 242 4.32 11.50 -3.39
N VAL A 243 3.28 11.70 -4.21
CA VAL A 243 3.41 11.74 -5.69
C VAL A 243 4.11 13.04 -6.08
N VAL A 244 5.27 12.97 -6.75
CA VAL A 244 6.11 14.13 -7.05
C VAL A 244 6.12 14.53 -8.53
N ARG A 245 5.46 13.74 -9.38
CA ARG A 245 5.41 13.94 -10.83
C ARG A 245 4.08 13.43 -11.41
N ASP A 246 3.72 13.95 -12.57
CA ASP A 246 2.59 13.46 -13.36
C ASP A 246 2.66 11.95 -13.62
N LEU A 247 1.54 11.27 -13.35
CA LEU A 247 1.37 9.83 -13.51
C LEU A 247 0.77 9.45 -14.87
N GLU A 248 0.48 10.40 -15.75
CA GLU A 248 -0.04 10.15 -17.10
C GLU A 248 0.68 9.00 -17.85
N PRO A 249 2.03 8.89 -17.81
CA PRO A 249 2.73 7.80 -18.50
C PRO A 249 2.41 6.39 -17.94
N LEU A 250 1.85 6.30 -16.73
CA LEU A 250 1.54 5.03 -16.08
C LEU A 250 0.11 4.55 -16.35
N LEU A 251 -0.75 5.40 -16.90
CA LEU A 251 -2.19 5.13 -16.99
C LEU A 251 -2.57 4.17 -18.13
N ASP A 252 -1.67 3.91 -19.07
CA ASP A 252 -1.93 3.00 -20.19
C ASP A 252 -1.64 1.53 -19.84
N TYR A 253 -0.84 1.30 -18.80
CA TYR A 253 -0.55 -0.05 -18.30
C TYR A 253 -1.75 -0.65 -17.55
N ASP A 254 -1.91 -1.97 -17.62
CA ASP A 254 -2.96 -2.64 -16.84
C ASP A 254 -2.76 -2.50 -15.33
N ILE A 255 -1.52 -2.61 -14.90
CA ILE A 255 -1.09 -2.39 -13.53
C ILE A 255 0.36 -1.90 -13.52
N THR A 256 0.63 -0.90 -12.69
CA THR A 256 1.98 -0.41 -12.36
C THR A 256 2.23 -0.52 -10.86
N MET A 257 3.37 -1.11 -10.50
CA MET A 257 3.90 -1.19 -9.13
C MET A 257 5.43 -1.02 -9.17
N GLY A 258 6.12 -1.14 -8.03
CA GLY A 258 7.57 -1.10 -7.96
C GLY A 258 8.11 -2.17 -7.01
N MET A 259 9.27 -2.74 -7.32
CA MET A 259 9.96 -3.63 -6.37
C MET A 259 10.59 -2.81 -5.25
N VAL A 260 10.54 -3.36 -4.04
CA VAL A 260 11.23 -2.83 -2.86
C VAL A 260 12.57 -3.53 -2.68
N GLU A 261 13.52 -2.82 -2.07
CA GLU A 261 14.76 -3.36 -1.48
C GLU A 261 15.47 -4.45 -2.32
N ASN A 262 16.11 -4.08 -3.43
CA ASN A 262 16.85 -5.03 -4.27
C ASN A 262 16.05 -6.30 -4.68
N GLY A 263 14.71 -6.21 -4.75
CA GLY A 263 13.84 -7.31 -5.19
C GLY A 263 13.40 -8.27 -4.08
N THR A 264 13.38 -7.85 -2.81
CA THR A 264 12.82 -8.66 -1.71
C THR A 264 11.29 -8.77 -1.80
N GLY A 265 10.62 -7.79 -2.42
CA GLY A 265 9.16 -7.74 -2.55
C GLY A 265 8.69 -6.80 -3.65
N MET A 266 7.40 -6.91 -4.01
CA MET A 266 6.70 -5.93 -4.84
C MET A 266 5.92 -5.00 -3.90
N GLY A 267 6.34 -3.75 -3.81
CA GLY A 267 5.78 -2.79 -2.86
C GLY A 267 4.32 -2.48 -3.15
N ASN A 268 3.49 -2.45 -2.11
CA ASN A 268 2.06 -2.22 -2.20
C ASN A 268 1.59 -0.88 -1.62
N ALA A 269 2.52 0.04 -1.35
CA ALA A 269 2.26 1.42 -0.91
C ALA A 269 1.84 2.34 -2.08
N PHE A 270 2.16 1.95 -3.31
CA PHE A 270 1.69 2.57 -4.55
C PHE A 270 1.19 1.46 -5.48
N ILE A 271 -0.04 1.59 -5.98
CA ILE A 271 -0.59 0.69 -7.00
C ILE A 271 -1.45 1.53 -7.95
N ALA A 272 -1.14 1.53 -9.25
CA ALA A 272 -2.00 2.13 -10.27
C ALA A 272 -2.52 1.01 -11.18
N THR A 273 -3.83 0.87 -11.36
CA THR A 273 -4.38 -0.26 -12.13
C THR A 273 -5.72 0.05 -12.81
N LYS A 274 -5.96 -0.62 -13.94
CA LYS A 274 -7.26 -0.61 -14.61
C LYS A 274 -8.25 -1.41 -13.78
N ARG A 275 -9.53 -1.04 -13.90
CA ARG A 275 -10.62 -1.83 -13.34
C ARG A 275 -10.57 -3.25 -13.87
N GLY A 276 -10.78 -4.24 -13.00
CA GLY A 276 -10.82 -5.65 -13.39
C GLY A 276 -9.46 -6.25 -13.76
N SER A 277 -8.34 -5.68 -13.29
CA SER A 277 -7.01 -6.23 -13.57
C SER A 277 -6.90 -7.70 -13.14
N PRO A 278 -6.54 -8.63 -14.06
CA PRO A 278 -6.34 -10.03 -13.74
C PRO A 278 -5.24 -10.26 -12.71
N PHE A 279 -4.22 -9.39 -12.68
CA PHE A 279 -3.13 -9.46 -11.71
C PHE A 279 -3.66 -9.19 -10.30
N VAL A 280 -4.43 -8.11 -10.11
CA VAL A 280 -5.04 -7.77 -8.82
C VAL A 280 -5.98 -8.88 -8.36
N ARG A 281 -6.79 -9.44 -9.27
CA ARG A 281 -7.71 -10.55 -8.96
C ARG A 281 -6.95 -11.77 -8.43
N GLU A 282 -5.93 -12.23 -9.15
CA GLU A 282 -5.13 -13.39 -8.73
C GLU A 282 -4.43 -13.12 -7.41
N TRP A 283 -3.80 -11.96 -7.25
CA TRP A 283 -3.15 -11.59 -6.00
C TRP A 283 -4.13 -11.54 -4.82
N TYR A 284 -5.33 -11.00 -5.02
CA TYR A 284 -6.37 -11.04 -4.01
C TYR A 284 -6.79 -12.48 -3.65
N THR A 285 -6.95 -13.36 -4.65
CA THR A 285 -7.28 -14.78 -4.43
C THR A 285 -6.23 -15.52 -3.60
N GLU A 286 -4.95 -15.16 -3.70
CA GLU A 286 -3.87 -15.75 -2.89
C GLU A 286 -4.04 -15.48 -1.38
N TYR A 287 -4.87 -14.51 -0.96
CA TYR A 287 -5.23 -14.35 0.45
C TYR A 287 -6.15 -15.49 0.96
N SER A 288 -6.68 -16.36 0.10
CA SER A 288 -7.28 -17.64 0.56
C SER A 288 -6.26 -18.54 1.26
N HIS A 289 -4.98 -18.39 0.95
CA HIS A 289 -3.84 -19.06 1.59
C HIS A 289 -3.08 -18.10 2.52
N TYR A 290 -3.80 -17.24 3.24
CA TYR A 290 -3.22 -16.21 4.09
C TYR A 290 -2.30 -16.78 5.19
N SER A 291 -1.12 -16.19 5.32
CA SER A 291 -0.12 -16.58 6.32
C SER A 291 -0.07 -15.57 7.47
N ARG A 292 -0.74 -15.90 8.59
CA ARG A 292 -0.76 -15.07 9.80
C ARG A 292 0.63 -14.71 10.34
N GLU A 293 1.58 -15.63 10.21
CA GLU A 293 2.91 -15.50 10.81
C GLU A 293 3.92 -14.75 9.94
N GLN A 294 3.63 -14.55 8.65
CA GLN A 294 4.57 -13.97 7.71
C GLN A 294 4.17 -12.55 7.30
N LEU A 295 4.86 -11.56 7.88
CA LEU A 295 4.60 -10.13 7.72
C LEU A 295 4.59 -9.63 6.26
N TYR A 296 5.42 -10.19 5.39
CA TYR A 296 5.58 -9.69 4.02
C TYR A 296 5.10 -10.66 2.94
N HIS A 297 4.65 -11.86 3.33
CA HIS A 297 4.43 -12.94 2.38
C HIS A 297 3.31 -12.61 1.40
N ASN A 298 2.09 -12.45 1.90
CA ASN A 298 0.93 -12.14 1.05
C ASN A 298 1.02 -10.72 0.45
N SER A 299 1.60 -9.77 1.19
CA SER A 299 1.61 -8.36 0.82
C SER A 299 2.68 -7.98 -0.21
N LEU A 300 3.87 -8.59 -0.13
CA LEU A 300 5.02 -8.20 -0.96
C LEU A 300 5.63 -9.36 -1.75
N GLN A 301 5.72 -10.56 -1.18
CA GLN A 301 6.40 -11.69 -1.83
C GLN A 301 5.53 -12.36 -2.89
N ILE A 302 4.25 -12.61 -2.60
CA ILE A 302 3.30 -13.18 -3.57
C ILE A 302 3.23 -12.37 -4.88
N PRO A 303 2.96 -11.05 -4.87
CA PRO A 303 2.91 -10.28 -6.12
C PRO A 303 4.26 -10.24 -6.84
N ARG A 304 5.38 -10.27 -6.10
CA ARG A 304 6.71 -10.39 -6.68
C ARG A 304 6.91 -11.73 -7.39
N ASP A 305 6.51 -12.83 -6.76
CA ASP A 305 6.65 -14.18 -7.30
C ASP A 305 5.73 -14.38 -8.51
N MET A 306 4.52 -13.80 -8.49
CA MET A 306 3.64 -13.71 -9.66
C MET A 306 4.31 -12.98 -10.83
N TRP A 307 5.00 -11.87 -10.55
CA TRP A 307 5.76 -11.14 -11.58
C TRP A 307 6.95 -11.96 -12.12
N PHE A 308 7.71 -12.64 -11.27
CA PHE A 308 8.82 -13.50 -11.72
C PHE A 308 8.34 -14.66 -12.61
N LYS A 309 7.12 -15.18 -12.37
CA LYS A 309 6.51 -16.22 -13.23
C LYS A 309 6.16 -15.67 -14.62
N ASN A 310 5.71 -14.43 -14.73
CA ASN A 310 5.45 -13.77 -16.01
C ASN A 310 5.59 -12.24 -15.90
N THR A 311 6.73 -11.73 -16.35
CA THR A 311 7.11 -10.31 -16.20
C THR A 311 6.28 -9.36 -17.06
N SER A 312 5.56 -9.85 -18.08
CA SER A 312 4.73 -9.02 -18.95
C SER A 312 3.41 -8.57 -18.32
N ARG A 313 3.01 -9.16 -17.17
CA ARG A 313 1.71 -8.93 -16.55
C ARG A 313 1.63 -7.67 -15.69
N LEU A 314 2.76 -7.07 -15.36
CA LEU A 314 2.84 -5.90 -14.48
C LEU A 314 4.01 -5.02 -14.92
N HIS A 315 3.73 -3.72 -15.08
CA HIS A 315 4.74 -2.71 -15.37
C HIS A 315 5.46 -2.29 -14.09
N VAL A 316 6.80 -2.37 -14.08
CA VAL A 316 7.61 -2.16 -12.87
C VAL A 316 8.38 -0.84 -12.95
N GLU A 317 8.17 0.04 -11.97
CA GLU A 317 8.83 1.35 -11.84
C GLU A 317 9.60 1.47 -10.51
N SER A 318 10.36 0.44 -10.14
CA SER A 318 11.05 0.33 -8.82
C SER A 318 11.85 1.58 -8.43
N GLU A 319 12.77 2.03 -9.31
CA GLU A 319 13.65 3.16 -9.01
C GLU A 319 12.90 4.49 -8.92
N ARG A 320 11.72 4.60 -9.57
CA ARG A 320 10.92 5.82 -9.58
C ARG A 320 9.80 5.84 -8.53
N LEU A 321 9.55 4.72 -7.84
CA LEU A 321 8.52 4.60 -6.81
C LEU A 321 9.08 4.36 -5.41
N TYR A 322 10.19 3.62 -5.29
CA TYR A 322 10.72 3.18 -3.99
C TYR A 322 12.15 3.64 -3.72
N ARG A 323 12.67 4.60 -4.48
CA ARG A 323 13.91 5.31 -4.13
C ARG A 323 13.60 6.73 -3.64
N PRO A 324 14.37 7.26 -2.68
CA PRO A 324 15.28 6.54 -1.79
C PRO A 324 14.51 5.47 -1.00
N ASN A 325 15.09 4.28 -0.85
CA ASN A 325 14.46 3.22 -0.07
C ASN A 325 14.71 3.40 1.43
N TRP A 326 14.16 2.50 2.25
CA TRP A 326 14.31 2.52 3.70
C TRP A 326 15.77 2.64 4.19
N PHE A 327 16.71 1.94 3.54
CA PHE A 327 18.13 1.95 3.90
C PHE A 327 18.85 3.23 3.46
N GLU A 328 18.18 4.07 2.67
CA GLU A 328 18.69 5.30 2.08
C GLU A 328 17.95 6.53 2.59
N ALA A 329 17.23 6.42 3.72
CA ALA A 329 16.48 7.52 4.31
C ALA A 329 17.33 8.79 4.51
N ASP A 330 18.64 8.67 4.70
CA ASP A 330 19.59 9.79 4.77
C ASP A 330 19.57 10.68 3.51
N LEU A 331 19.28 10.13 2.33
CA LEU A 331 19.09 10.91 1.10
C LEU A 331 17.88 11.85 1.17
N LEU A 332 16.86 11.49 1.97
CA LEU A 332 15.69 12.32 2.22
C LEU A 332 15.93 13.33 3.34
N PHE A 333 16.52 12.88 4.44
CA PHE A 333 16.50 13.60 5.73
C PHE A 333 17.81 14.32 6.09
N LYS A 334 18.95 13.94 5.50
CA LYS A 334 20.26 14.57 5.77
C LYS A 334 20.82 15.29 4.54
N GLY A 335 20.58 14.74 3.35
CA GLY A 335 20.98 15.33 2.08
C GLY A 335 19.93 16.27 1.49
N ASN A 336 20.32 17.01 0.44
CA ASN A 336 19.46 17.90 -0.34
C ASN A 336 19.73 17.83 -1.86
N THR A 337 20.55 16.87 -2.30
CA THR A 337 21.02 16.72 -3.69
C THR A 337 20.38 15.55 -4.42
N TYR A 338 19.57 14.74 -3.74
CA TYR A 338 18.92 13.59 -4.37
C TYR A 338 17.94 14.08 -5.46
N PRO A 339 18.03 13.56 -6.70
CA PRO A 339 17.24 14.06 -7.83
C PRO A 339 15.82 13.50 -7.83
N TRP A 340 15.04 13.82 -6.80
CA TRP A 340 13.69 13.29 -6.55
C TRP A 340 12.69 13.59 -7.67
N GLN A 341 12.94 14.58 -8.52
CA GLN A 341 12.09 14.91 -9.67
C GLN A 341 12.07 13.80 -10.74
N ASN A 342 13.02 12.88 -10.71
CA ASN A 342 13.05 11.71 -11.59
C ASN A 342 12.04 10.64 -11.16
N ASN A 343 11.45 10.77 -9.96
CA ASN A 343 10.55 9.80 -9.39
C ASN A 343 9.10 10.13 -9.76
N TYR A 344 8.23 9.12 -9.73
CA TYR A 344 6.79 9.32 -9.77
C TYR A 344 6.25 9.60 -8.37
N ALA A 345 6.76 8.86 -7.38
CA ALA A 345 6.39 9.05 -5.99
C ALA A 345 7.57 8.75 -5.06
N VAL A 346 7.51 9.28 -3.84
CA VAL A 346 8.52 9.09 -2.80
C VAL A 346 7.82 8.66 -1.51
N HIS A 347 8.29 7.56 -0.93
CA HIS A 347 7.86 7.09 0.38
C HIS A 347 8.58 7.89 1.47
N VAL A 348 7.84 8.47 2.42
CA VAL A 348 8.44 9.35 3.44
C VAL A 348 9.24 8.56 4.47
N TRP A 349 8.87 7.31 4.78
CA TRP A 349 9.55 6.46 5.78
C TRP A 349 9.54 7.10 7.18
N THR A 350 8.36 7.19 7.79
CA THR A 350 8.15 8.00 9.02
C THR A 350 8.75 7.41 10.32
N ASN A 351 9.35 6.23 10.24
CA ASN A 351 9.75 5.42 11.40
C ASN A 351 11.05 5.93 12.07
N GLY A 352 10.93 7.00 12.85
CA GLY A 352 12.04 7.59 13.61
C GLY A 352 12.85 8.64 12.85
N ASN A 353 12.55 8.86 11.57
CA ASN A 353 13.17 9.91 10.78
C ASN A 353 12.66 11.31 11.17
N PRO A 354 13.48 12.37 10.99
CA PRO A 354 13.12 13.75 11.32
C PRO A 354 12.20 14.35 10.23
N VAL A 355 11.00 13.80 10.09
CA VAL A 355 10.01 14.29 9.12
C VAL A 355 9.53 15.68 9.53
N PRO A 356 9.57 16.68 8.62
CA PRO A 356 9.03 18.00 8.91
C PRO A 356 7.57 17.94 9.36
N ARG A 357 7.22 18.75 10.36
CA ARG A 357 5.94 18.69 11.08
C ARG A 357 5.04 19.89 10.86
N SER A 358 5.53 20.91 10.14
CA SER A 358 4.78 22.13 9.87
C SER A 358 5.24 22.86 8.60
N PRO A 359 4.39 23.75 8.05
CA PRO A 359 4.76 24.68 6.98
C PRO A 359 5.96 25.56 7.30
N ASP A 360 6.08 26.01 8.55
CA ASP A 360 7.15 26.92 8.98
C ASP A 360 8.51 26.21 8.94
N GLU A 361 8.56 24.96 9.40
CA GLU A 361 9.77 24.13 9.39
C GLU A 361 10.28 23.90 7.96
N ILE A 362 9.39 23.63 7.01
CA ILE A 362 9.80 23.43 5.62
C ILE A 362 10.23 24.72 4.94
N GLN A 363 10.07 25.92 5.50
CA GLN A 363 10.58 27.14 4.85
C GLN A 363 12.10 27.23 4.88
N THR A 364 12.71 26.76 5.99
CA THR A 364 14.13 26.98 6.30
C THR A 364 14.95 25.69 6.26
N VAL A 365 14.34 24.52 6.46
CA VAL A 365 15.04 23.24 6.41
C VAL A 365 15.48 22.92 4.98
N ASN A 366 16.80 22.75 4.80
CA ASN A 366 17.42 22.46 3.52
C ASN A 366 17.73 20.96 3.36
N THR A 367 16.68 20.15 3.29
CA THR A 367 16.76 18.69 3.02
C THR A 367 15.91 18.33 1.81
N THR A 368 16.20 17.19 1.18
CA THR A 368 15.43 16.65 0.05
C THR A 368 13.94 16.51 0.41
N ILE A 369 13.61 15.98 1.60
CA ILE A 369 12.21 15.84 2.02
C ILE A 369 11.52 17.19 2.15
N ALA A 370 12.21 18.21 2.65
CA ALA A 370 11.66 19.56 2.77
C ALA A 370 11.47 20.21 1.38
N GLN A 371 12.36 19.94 0.41
CA GLN A 371 12.16 20.34 -0.99
C GLN A 371 10.90 19.71 -1.58
N ILE A 372 10.70 18.39 -1.38
CA ILE A 372 9.49 17.68 -1.83
C ILE A 372 8.24 18.29 -1.19
N PHE A 373 8.28 18.57 0.12
CA PHE A 373 7.12 19.12 0.83
C PHE A 373 6.80 20.55 0.36
N ARG A 374 7.82 21.38 0.12
CA ARG A 374 7.62 22.70 -0.50
C ARG A 374 7.09 22.59 -1.92
N GLN A 375 7.57 21.64 -2.72
CA GLN A 375 7.01 21.38 -4.05
C GLN A 375 5.55 20.98 -3.98
N ALA A 376 5.15 20.13 -3.03
CA ALA A 376 3.77 19.67 -2.86
C ALA A 376 2.85 20.77 -2.31
N MET A 377 3.36 21.67 -1.46
CA MET A 377 2.56 22.73 -0.87
C MET A 377 2.50 23.98 -1.77
N TYR A 378 3.63 24.41 -2.32
CA TYR A 378 3.80 25.70 -2.98
C TYR A 378 4.10 25.64 -4.48
N GLY A 379 4.40 24.45 -5.03
CA GLY A 379 4.80 24.30 -6.43
C GLY A 379 6.22 24.79 -6.71
N ASP A 380 7.00 25.05 -5.66
CA ASP A 380 8.40 25.50 -5.73
C ASP A 380 9.20 24.79 -4.64
N PRO A 381 10.30 24.07 -4.96
CA PRO A 381 11.07 23.33 -3.98
C PRO A 381 12.12 24.19 -3.24
N ARG A 382 12.33 25.43 -3.67
CA ARG A 382 13.37 26.32 -3.13
C ARG A 382 13.00 26.81 -1.73
N LEU A 383 14.03 27.12 -0.94
CA LEU A 383 13.84 27.74 0.37
C LEU A 383 13.09 29.06 0.22
N ARG A 384 12.21 29.35 1.18
CA ARG A 384 11.42 30.58 1.20
C ARG A 384 11.94 31.43 2.35
N LYS A 385 12.32 32.67 2.07
CA LYS A 385 12.66 33.64 3.12
C LYS A 385 11.35 34.04 3.80
N LEU A 386 11.32 33.91 5.13
CA LEU A 386 10.21 34.37 5.97
C LEU A 386 10.09 35.89 5.92
#